data_AF-A0A9W8KXG7-F1
#
_entry.id   AF-A0A9W8KXG7-F1
#
_cell.length_a   1.000
_cell.length_b   1.000
_cell.length_c   1.000
_cell.angle_alpha   90.00
_cell.angle_beta   90.00
_cell.angle_gamma   90.00
#
_symmetry.space_group_name_H-M   'P 1'
#
loop_
_entity.id
_entity.type
_entity.pdbx_description
1 polymer ?
#
loop_
_entity_poly.entity_id
_entity_poly.type
_entity_poly.pdbx_seq_one_letter_code
_entity_poly.pdbx_strand_id
1 'polypeptide(L)'
;MRCNIIAMLALVSFSMAWTFPQKVGIYAMIQKLAQFKTGSMEEQIVYGKLSMFLGDWRNSAKLSSNMASSQYRDALFALLSNVNTVRSDAINDTSGVDNLEYLVGRIRQSYANSLHQFFGQ
;
A
#
# COMPACT_ATOMS: atom_id res chain seq x y z
N MET A 1 -6.32 -51.41 -12.99
CA MET A 1 -5.31 -50.44 -13.48
C MET A 1 -6.03 -49.32 -14.20
N ARG A 2 -5.73 -48.07 -13.80
CA ARG A 2 -5.64 -46.87 -14.67
C ARG A 2 -6.97 -46.36 -15.28
N CYS A 3 -7.37 -45.11 -15.20
CA CYS A 3 -6.68 -43.86 -14.85
C CYS A 3 -7.72 -42.85 -14.32
N ASN A 4 -7.32 -42.09 -13.30
CA ASN A 4 -8.04 -40.93 -12.78
C ASN A 4 -8.21 -39.86 -13.86
N ILE A 5 -9.44 -39.61 -14.30
CA ILE A 5 -9.82 -38.37 -14.98
C ILE A 5 -10.15 -37.35 -13.90
N ILE A 6 -9.13 -36.92 -13.13
CA ILE A 6 -9.20 -35.63 -12.48
C ILE A 6 -8.58 -34.70 -13.50
N ALA A 7 -9.44 -34.25 -14.41
CA ALA A 7 -9.11 -33.19 -15.34
C ALA A 7 -8.45 -32.07 -14.54
N MET A 8 -7.17 -31.84 -14.86
CA MET A 8 -6.44 -30.66 -14.48
C MET A 8 -7.29 -29.45 -14.88
N LEU A 9 -8.10 -28.94 -13.95
CA LEU A 9 -8.33 -27.51 -13.85
C LEU A 9 -6.96 -26.93 -13.51
N ALA A 10 -6.14 -26.73 -14.55
CA ALA A 10 -5.12 -25.72 -14.51
C ALA A 10 -5.88 -24.41 -14.25
N LEU A 11 -5.95 -24.06 -12.96
CA LEU A 11 -6.25 -22.72 -12.50
C LEU A 11 -5.25 -21.82 -13.21
N VAL A 12 -5.65 -21.30 -14.37
CA VAL A 12 -4.95 -20.21 -15.02
C VAL A 12 -5.14 -19.05 -14.07
N SER A 13 -4.20 -18.91 -13.15
CA SER A 13 -4.04 -17.74 -12.31
C SER A 13 -3.69 -16.60 -13.27
N PHE A 14 -4.70 -16.03 -13.92
CA PHE A 14 -4.60 -14.75 -14.61
C PHE A 14 -4.27 -13.73 -13.54
N SER A 15 -2.98 -13.60 -13.25
CA SER A 15 -2.42 -12.46 -12.56
C SER A 15 -2.71 -11.28 -13.47
N MET A 16 -3.76 -10.53 -13.13
CA MET A 16 -4.15 -9.37 -13.90
C MET A 16 -3.03 -8.35 -13.76
N ALA A 17 -2.15 -8.30 -14.77
CA ALA A 17 -1.10 -7.30 -14.84
C ALA A 17 -1.75 -5.92 -14.68
N TRP A 18 -1.16 -5.07 -13.85
CA TRP A 18 -1.72 -3.74 -13.63
C TRP A 18 -1.85 -2.98 -14.94
N THR A 19 -2.93 -2.24 -15.05
CA THR A 19 -3.14 -1.33 -16.16
C THR A 19 -2.07 -0.23 -16.12
N PHE A 20 -1.70 0.29 -17.30
CA PHE A 20 -0.74 1.40 -17.39
C PHE A 20 -1.12 2.61 -16.52
N PRO A 21 -2.40 3.06 -16.47
CA PRO A 21 -2.82 4.12 -15.55
C PRO A 21 -2.55 3.81 -14.08
N GLN A 22 -2.71 2.55 -13.65
CA GLN A 22 -2.46 2.18 -12.26
C GLN A 22 -0.97 2.33 -11.91
N LYS A 23 -0.08 1.89 -12.81
CA LYS A 23 1.38 2.04 -12.65
C LYS A 23 1.79 3.51 -12.55
N VAL A 24 1.28 4.34 -13.46
CA VAL A 24 1.55 5.79 -13.45
C VAL A 24 1.05 6.44 -12.16
N GLY A 25 -0.14 6.07 -11.69
CA GLY A 25 -0.72 6.58 -10.44
C GLY A 25 0.15 6.27 -9.22
N ILE A 26 0.54 5.00 -9.05
CA ILE A 26 1.43 4.57 -7.95
C ILE A 26 2.77 5.28 -8.03
N TYR A 27 3.38 5.33 -9.21
CA TYR A 27 4.67 5.98 -9.41
C TYR A 27 4.63 7.47 -9.06
N ALA A 28 3.58 8.19 -9.47
CA ALA A 28 3.41 9.60 -9.13
C ALA A 28 3.28 9.83 -7.61
N MET A 29 2.65 8.92 -6.89
CA MET A 29 2.54 9.01 -5.42
C MET A 29 3.87 8.73 -4.74
N ILE A 30 4.64 7.76 -5.23
CA ILE A 30 6.00 7.45 -4.75
C ILE A 30 6.92 8.67 -4.92
N GLN A 31 6.92 9.28 -6.11
CA GLN A 31 7.71 10.48 -6.37
C GLN A 31 7.37 11.62 -5.40
N LYS A 32 6.09 11.81 -5.06
CA LYS A 32 5.68 12.79 -4.04
C LYS A 32 6.16 12.39 -2.65
N LEU A 33 5.99 11.13 -2.24
CA LEU A 33 6.46 10.65 -0.93
C LEU A 33 7.98 10.79 -0.76
N ALA A 34 8.74 10.60 -1.83
CA ALA A 34 10.20 10.76 -1.82
C ALA A 34 10.65 12.21 -1.57
N GLN A 35 9.79 13.19 -1.83
CA GLN A 35 10.08 14.61 -1.61
C GLN A 35 9.70 15.09 -0.20
N PHE A 36 8.87 14.33 0.53
CA PHE A 36 8.32 14.74 1.81
C PHE A 36 9.02 14.07 2.99
N LYS A 37 9.17 14.82 4.08
CA LYS A 37 9.71 14.29 5.34
C LYS A 37 8.70 13.34 5.98
N THR A 38 9.20 12.30 6.63
CA THR A 38 8.38 11.41 7.47
C THR A 38 7.65 12.22 8.54
N GLY A 39 6.36 12.00 8.68
CA GLY A 39 5.47 12.69 9.61
C GLY A 39 5.10 14.11 9.23
N SER A 40 5.35 14.51 7.98
CA SER A 40 4.82 15.78 7.46
C SER A 40 3.32 15.68 7.15
N MET A 41 2.64 16.83 7.09
CA MET A 41 1.23 16.89 6.68
C MET A 41 1.07 16.51 5.20
N GLU A 42 2.05 16.85 4.38
CA GLU A 42 2.10 16.53 2.96
C GLU A 42 2.16 15.01 2.74
N GLU A 43 2.94 14.29 3.54
CA GLU A 43 2.96 12.83 3.51
C GLU A 43 1.59 12.23 3.84
N GLN A 44 0.93 12.72 4.90
CA GLN A 44 -0.41 12.27 5.30
C GLN A 44 -1.43 12.45 4.17
N ILE A 45 -1.37 13.58 3.46
CA ILE A 45 -2.22 13.85 2.30
C ILE A 45 -1.95 12.84 1.18
N VAL A 46 -0.68 12.49 0.92
CA VAL A 46 -0.36 11.49 -0.10
C VAL A 46 -0.84 10.10 0.31
N TYR A 47 -0.72 9.72 1.59
CA TYR A 47 -1.28 8.46 2.08
C TYR A 47 -2.80 8.41 1.96
N GLY A 48 -3.51 9.49 2.27
CA GLY A 48 -4.94 9.59 2.04
C GLY A 48 -5.30 9.32 0.58
N LYS A 49 -4.59 9.96 -0.36
CA LYS A 49 -4.78 9.77 -1.81
C LYS A 49 -4.44 8.35 -2.26
N LEU A 50 -3.37 7.75 -1.74
CA LEU A 50 -3.00 6.37 -2.02
C LEU A 50 -4.10 5.41 -1.54
N SER A 51 -4.63 5.61 -0.32
CA SER A 51 -5.73 4.81 0.21
C SER A 51 -6.97 4.89 -0.67
N MET A 52 -7.36 6.09 -1.13
CA MET A 52 -8.48 6.27 -2.06
C MET A 52 -8.24 5.57 -3.40
N PHE A 53 -7.02 5.70 -3.93
CA PHE A 53 -6.63 5.06 -5.18
C PHE A 53 -6.66 3.54 -5.10
N LEU A 54 -6.37 2.97 -3.94
CA LEU A 54 -6.50 1.54 -3.64
C LEU A 54 -7.93 1.13 -3.25
N GLY A 55 -8.89 2.05 -3.28
CA GLY A 55 -10.32 1.77 -3.00
C GLY A 55 -10.71 1.82 -1.52
N ASP A 56 -9.80 2.16 -0.61
CA ASP A 56 -10.07 2.28 0.83
C ASP A 56 -10.38 3.73 1.22
N TRP A 57 -11.60 4.14 0.87
CA TRP A 57 -12.14 5.46 1.20
C TRP A 57 -12.35 5.65 2.70
N ARG A 58 -12.69 4.58 3.42
CA ARG A 58 -12.99 4.63 4.86
C ARG A 58 -11.76 5.01 5.68
N ASN A 59 -10.60 4.45 5.37
CA ASN A 59 -9.37 4.77 6.10
C ASN A 59 -8.65 6.00 5.54
N SER A 60 -8.96 6.43 4.31
CA SER A 60 -8.37 7.63 3.72
C SER A 60 -8.52 8.89 4.59
N ALA A 61 -9.72 9.13 5.14
CA ALA A 61 -9.98 10.30 5.99
C ALA A 61 -9.27 10.24 7.36
N LYS A 62 -8.95 9.02 7.83
CA LYS A 62 -8.23 8.83 9.10
C LYS A 62 -6.74 9.09 8.95
N LEU A 63 -6.20 8.98 7.72
CA LEU A 63 -4.80 9.29 7.44
C LEU A 63 -4.47 10.78 7.54
N SER A 64 -5.48 11.65 7.60
CA SER A 64 -5.32 13.09 7.91
C SER A 64 -5.61 13.44 9.38
N SER A 65 -5.83 12.44 10.24
CA SER A 65 -6.03 12.68 11.67
C SER A 65 -4.70 12.97 12.38
N ASN A 66 -4.77 13.35 13.67
CA ASN A 66 -3.58 13.58 14.48
C ASN A 66 -2.66 12.33 14.42
N MET A 67 -1.40 12.54 14.09
CA MET A 67 -0.40 11.47 13.97
C MET A 67 -0.22 10.64 15.24
N ALA A 68 -0.36 11.23 16.42
CA ALA A 68 -0.26 10.50 17.68
C ALA A 68 -1.52 9.64 17.98
N SER A 69 -2.59 9.76 17.19
CA SER A 69 -3.84 9.05 17.43
C SER A 69 -3.76 7.57 17.03
N SER A 70 -4.57 6.73 17.69
CA SER A 70 -4.78 5.33 17.27
C SER A 70 -5.44 5.25 15.90
N GLN A 71 -6.35 6.17 15.56
CA GLN A 71 -7.04 6.19 14.28
C GLN A 71 -6.07 6.33 13.10
N TYR A 72 -5.06 7.19 13.24
CA TYR A 72 -3.99 7.33 12.24
C TYR A 72 -3.20 6.04 12.08
N ARG A 73 -2.82 5.41 13.19
CA ARG A 73 -2.07 4.14 13.21
C ARG A 73 -2.84 2.99 12.57
N ASP A 74 -4.11 2.83 12.92
CA ASP A 74 -4.98 1.80 12.35
C ASP A 74 -5.14 2.00 10.84
N ALA A 75 -5.25 3.26 10.40
CA ALA A 75 -5.34 3.60 8.99
C ALA A 75 -4.03 3.34 8.23
N LEU A 76 -2.87 3.61 8.83
CA LEU A 76 -1.57 3.23 8.27
C LEU A 76 -1.44 1.70 8.14
N PHE A 77 -1.92 0.96 9.14
CA PHE A 77 -1.90 -0.51 9.09
C PHE A 77 -2.80 -1.06 7.98
N ALA A 78 -4.00 -0.51 7.81
CA ALA A 78 -4.89 -0.85 6.70
C ALA A 78 -4.26 -0.52 5.34
N LEU A 79 -3.67 0.68 5.20
CA LEU A 79 -2.95 1.08 3.99
C LEU A 79 -1.80 0.13 3.67
N LEU A 80 -1.02 -0.26 4.69
CA LEU A 80 0.06 -1.24 4.54
C LEU A 80 -0.48 -2.59 4.06
N SER A 81 -1.62 -3.04 4.58
CA SER A 81 -2.27 -4.27 4.12
C SER A 81 -2.65 -4.17 2.65
N ASN A 82 -3.31 -3.09 2.23
CA ASN A 82 -3.73 -2.86 0.85
C ASN A 82 -2.53 -2.85 -0.11
N VAL A 83 -1.43 -2.18 0.26
CA VAL A 83 -0.19 -2.15 -0.52
C VAL A 83 0.42 -3.56 -0.65
N ASN A 84 0.39 -4.37 0.41
CA ASN A 84 0.90 -5.74 0.36
C ASN A 84 0.06 -6.68 -0.51
N THR A 85 -1.28 -6.55 -0.49
CA THR A 85 -2.18 -7.28 -1.40
C THR A 85 -1.87 -6.93 -2.86
N VAL A 86 -1.74 -5.64 -3.14
CA VAL A 86 -1.44 -5.13 -4.47
C VAL A 86 -0.04 -5.59 -4.93
N ARG A 87 0.91 -5.78 -4.00
CA ARG A 87 2.24 -6.36 -4.27
C ARG A 87 2.19 -7.84 -4.59
N SER A 88 1.37 -8.65 -3.92
CA SER A 88 1.22 -10.06 -4.29
C SER A 88 0.63 -10.24 -5.69
N ASP A 89 -0.17 -9.27 -6.16
CA ASP A 89 -0.75 -9.30 -7.50
C ASP A 89 0.26 -8.86 -8.59
N ALA A 90 1.28 -8.10 -8.20
CA ALA A 90 2.31 -7.55 -9.08
C ALA A 90 3.55 -8.43 -9.27
N ILE A 91 3.55 -9.69 -8.78
CA ILE A 91 4.73 -10.59 -8.77
C ILE A 91 5.39 -10.76 -10.15
N ASN A 92 4.65 -10.57 -11.23
CA ASN A 92 5.16 -10.70 -12.61
C ASN A 92 5.68 -9.38 -13.22
N ASP A 93 5.73 -8.28 -12.45
CA ASP A 93 6.25 -6.97 -12.85
C ASP A 93 7.29 -6.47 -11.84
N THR A 94 8.56 -6.72 -12.13
CA THR A 94 9.70 -6.37 -11.26
C THR A 94 9.72 -4.88 -10.89
N SER A 95 9.36 -4.00 -11.83
CA SER A 95 9.32 -2.55 -11.58
C SER A 95 8.15 -2.14 -10.67
N GLY A 96 7.05 -2.90 -10.70
CA GLY A 96 5.94 -2.77 -9.76
C GLY A 96 6.34 -3.19 -8.35
N VAL A 97 7.12 -4.27 -8.23
CA VAL A 97 7.60 -4.79 -6.94
C VAL A 97 8.48 -3.77 -6.20
N ASP A 98 9.51 -3.22 -6.85
CA ASP A 98 10.42 -2.25 -6.20
C ASP A 98 9.68 -1.00 -5.68
N ASN A 99 8.76 -0.49 -6.47
CA ASN A 99 7.90 0.64 -6.12
C ASN A 99 7.04 0.35 -4.89
N LEU A 100 6.49 -0.87 -4.80
CA LEU A 100 5.68 -1.30 -3.66
C LEU A 100 6.52 -1.55 -2.41
N GLU A 101 7.74 -2.06 -2.56
CA GLU A 101 8.68 -2.19 -1.44
C GLU A 101 9.04 -0.84 -0.84
N TYR A 102 9.27 0.16 -1.69
CA TYR A 102 9.47 1.54 -1.24
C TYR A 102 8.27 2.04 -0.42
N LEU A 103 7.03 1.85 -0.91
CA LEU A 103 5.82 2.23 -0.19
C LEU A 103 5.70 1.53 1.16
N VAL A 104 5.94 0.22 1.21
CA VAL A 104 5.95 -0.56 2.45
C VAL A 104 6.96 0.02 3.45
N GLY A 105 8.18 0.32 3.00
CA GLY A 105 9.21 0.94 3.83
C GLY A 105 8.77 2.30 4.38
N ARG A 106 8.23 3.17 3.53
CA ARG A 106 7.74 4.49 3.94
C ARG A 106 6.60 4.41 4.95
N ILE A 107 5.59 3.58 4.71
CA ILE A 107 4.44 3.43 5.63
C ILE A 107 4.90 2.94 7.00
N ARG A 108 5.86 1.99 7.04
CA ARG A 108 6.46 1.50 8.31
C ARG A 108 7.21 2.60 9.06
N GLN A 109 7.98 3.44 8.36
CA GLN A 109 8.66 4.57 8.97
C GLN A 109 7.67 5.56 9.59
N SER A 110 6.57 5.86 8.89
CA SER A 110 5.51 6.74 9.38
C SER A 110 4.76 6.17 10.57
N TYR A 111 4.55 4.85 10.59
CA TYR A 111 3.98 4.15 11.73
C TYR A 111 4.89 4.25 12.96
N ALA A 112 6.20 3.98 12.80
CA ALA A 112 7.18 4.11 13.88
C ALA A 112 7.24 5.56 14.42
N ASN A 113 7.22 6.55 13.53
CA ASN A 113 7.19 7.96 13.92
C ASN A 113 5.92 8.31 14.71
N SER A 114 4.76 7.77 14.32
CA SER A 114 3.50 7.97 15.04
C SER A 114 3.53 7.41 16.48
N LEU A 115 4.21 6.29 16.70
CA LEU A 115 4.40 5.70 18.02
C LEU A 115 5.34 6.57 18.87
N HIS A 116 6.43 7.04 18.28
CA HIS A 116 7.37 7.93 18.97
C HIS A 116 6.67 9.22 19.43
N GLN A 117 5.80 9.81 18.59
CA GLN A 117 5.01 10.98 18.97
C GLN A 117 3.95 10.69 20.04
N PHE A 118 3.46 9.46 20.13
CA PHE A 118 2.49 9.06 21.16
C PHE A 118 3.14 8.86 22.53
N PHE A 119 4.34 8.24 22.58
CA PHE A 119 5.05 7.99 23.84
C PHE A 119 5.96 9.13 24.30
N GLY A 120 6.32 10.06 23.40
CA GLY A 120 7.14 11.23 23.71
C GLY A 120 6.37 12.46 24.18
N GLN A 121 5.05 12.34 24.33
CA GLN A 121 4.16 13.31 24.98
C GLN A 121 3.91 12.89 26.43
#